data_AF-A0A3S0RSB8-F1
#
_entry.id   AF-A0A3S0RSB8-F1
#
_cell.length_a   1.000
_cell.length_b   1.000
_cell.length_c   1.000
_cell.angle_alpha   90.00
_cell.angle_beta   90.00
_cell.angle_gamma   90.00
#
_symmetry.space_group_name_H-M   'P 1'
#
loop_
_entity.id
_entity.type
_entity.pdbx_description
1 polymer ?
#
loop_
_entity_poly.entity_id
_entity_poly.type
_entity_poly.pdbx_seq_one_letter_code
_entity_poly.pdbx_strand_id
1 'polypeptide(L)'
;MHKQIGLFVGLLIAAPIACAQGTKPPPNIDAVLSYLYHYRPSYDECIRKAGTSMYAMVACTNAELAYQDRRLNKAYVALIAKLSPEGQAKLKADENIWMKYRDTNCSAGPDGLDRPVGDAESCKLMKTAEQATDLEAMLDIL
;
A
#
# COMPACT_ATOMS: atom_id res chain seq x y z
N MET A 1 19.84 57.42 58.17
CA MET A 1 20.76 56.27 58.30
C MET A 1 20.13 55.07 57.57
N HIS A 2 20.90 54.46 56.68
CA HIS A 2 20.70 53.15 56.01
C HIS A 2 19.50 52.95 55.06
N LYS A 3 19.79 53.16 53.76
CA LYS A 3 19.12 52.51 52.61
C LYS A 3 19.47 51.01 52.62
N GLN A 4 18.49 50.13 52.47
CA GLN A 4 18.72 48.77 51.97
C GLN A 4 17.94 48.57 50.67
N ILE A 5 18.70 48.37 49.61
CA ILE A 5 18.29 47.95 48.28
C ILE A 5 18.18 46.42 48.35
N GLY A 6 16.96 45.90 48.34
CA GLY A 6 16.67 44.46 48.24
C GLY A 6 16.49 44.08 46.78
N LEU A 7 17.48 43.40 46.23
CA LEU A 7 17.51 42.84 44.87
C LEU A 7 16.47 41.70 44.77
N PHE A 8 15.34 41.93 44.08
CA PHE A 8 14.42 40.85 43.72
C PHE A 8 15.03 40.04 42.59
N VAL A 9 15.62 38.90 42.95
CA VAL A 9 16.05 37.86 42.01
C VAL A 9 14.79 37.30 41.34
N GLY A 10 14.62 37.62 40.05
CA GLY A 10 13.52 37.13 39.24
C GLY A 10 13.57 35.61 39.09
N LEU A 11 12.55 34.94 39.60
CA LEU A 11 12.31 33.52 39.34
C LEU A 11 11.74 33.38 37.93
N LEU A 12 12.61 33.16 36.94
CA LEU A 12 12.20 32.70 35.61
C LEU A 12 11.64 31.29 35.75
N ILE A 13 10.31 31.18 35.82
CA ILE A 13 9.63 29.89 35.67
C ILE A 13 9.74 29.52 34.19
N ALA A 14 10.79 28.79 33.84
CA ALA A 14 10.85 28.06 32.58
C ALA A 14 9.78 26.96 32.65
N ALA A 15 8.59 27.23 32.11
CA ALA A 15 7.65 26.17 31.81
C ALA A 15 8.33 25.24 30.79
N PRO A 16 8.49 23.94 31.07
CA PRO A 16 8.98 23.04 30.05
C PRO A 16 7.91 23.01 28.96
N ILE A 17 8.28 23.46 27.76
CA ILE A 17 7.54 23.09 26.55
C ILE A 17 7.79 21.59 26.39
N ALA A 18 6.98 20.79 27.07
CA ALA A 18 6.83 19.39 26.73
C ALA A 18 6.07 19.38 25.40
N CYS A 19 6.81 19.46 24.29
CA CYS A 19 6.33 18.90 23.04
C CYS A 19 6.16 17.40 23.29
N ALA A 20 4.98 16.98 23.74
CA ALA A 20 4.56 15.59 23.65
C ALA A 20 4.36 15.30 22.15
N GLN A 21 5.48 15.11 21.44
CA GLN A 21 5.45 14.36 20.21
C GLN A 21 5.15 12.93 20.64
N GLY A 22 3.87 12.55 20.58
CA GLY A 22 3.50 11.15 20.58
C GLY A 22 4.30 10.53 19.44
N THR A 23 5.36 9.80 19.77
CA THR A 23 6.12 9.02 18.80
C THR A 23 5.17 7.93 18.35
N LYS A 24 4.34 8.22 17.34
CA LYS A 24 3.63 7.17 16.61
C LYS A 24 4.74 6.19 16.22
N PRO A 25 4.67 4.92 16.66
CA PRO A 25 5.68 3.95 16.28
C PRO A 25 5.83 4.01 14.76
N PRO A 26 7.05 3.85 14.22
CA PRO A 26 7.24 3.81 12.77
C PRO A 26 6.19 2.86 12.19
N PRO A 27 5.48 3.27 11.12
CA PRO A 27 4.42 2.44 10.60
C PRO A 27 5.02 1.05 10.32
N ASN A 28 4.40 0.01 10.89
CA ASN A 28 4.74 -1.36 10.51
C ASN A 28 4.74 -1.42 8.98
N ILE A 29 5.75 -2.05 8.38
CA ILE A 29 5.88 -2.13 6.92
C ILE A 29 4.57 -2.63 6.29
N ASP A 30 3.83 -3.53 6.95
CA ASP A 30 2.52 -4.00 6.50
C ASP A 30 1.49 -2.87 6.37
N ALA A 31 1.48 -1.94 7.33
CA ALA A 31 0.58 -0.77 7.31
C ALA A 31 0.99 0.24 6.22
N VAL A 32 2.28 0.35 5.93
CA VAL A 32 2.77 1.16 4.79
C VAL A 32 2.33 0.53 3.47
N LEU A 33 2.51 -0.78 3.31
CA LEU A 33 2.14 -1.50 2.10
C LEU A 33 0.62 -1.45 1.87
N SER A 34 -0.19 -1.66 2.91
CA SER A 34 -1.65 -1.55 2.84
C SER A 34 -2.10 -0.17 2.35
N TYR A 35 -1.47 0.90 2.86
CA TYR A 35 -1.74 2.26 2.40
C TYR A 35 -1.32 2.50 0.94
N LEU A 36 -0.08 2.14 0.58
CA LEU A 36 0.47 2.39 -0.75
C LEU A 36 -0.26 1.61 -1.86
N TYR A 37 -0.65 0.37 -1.58
CA TYR A 37 -1.34 -0.49 -2.55
C TYR A 37 -2.85 -0.47 -2.38
N HIS A 38 -3.40 0.44 -1.57
CA HIS A 38 -4.83 0.58 -1.32
C HIS A 38 -5.53 -0.76 -0.98
N TYR A 39 -4.88 -1.57 -0.14
CA TYR A 39 -5.51 -2.76 0.40
C TYR A 39 -6.67 -2.36 1.32
N ARG A 40 -7.71 -3.17 1.34
CA ARG A 40 -8.87 -2.89 2.20
C ARG A 40 -8.49 -3.09 3.67
N PRO A 41 -9.05 -2.31 4.61
CA PRO A 41 -8.91 -2.59 6.04
C PRO A 41 -9.34 -4.01 6.45
N SER A 42 -10.24 -4.64 5.69
CA SER A 42 -10.63 -6.04 5.89
C SER A 42 -9.51 -7.04 5.63
N TYR A 43 -8.56 -6.71 4.76
CA TYR A 43 -7.37 -7.54 4.52
C TYR A 43 -6.42 -7.50 5.72
N ASP A 44 -6.11 -6.31 6.23
CA ASP A 44 -5.24 -6.15 7.41
C ASP A 44 -5.80 -6.89 8.63
N GLU A 45 -7.12 -6.77 8.84
CA GLU A 45 -7.82 -7.49 9.91
C GLU A 45 -7.80 -9.01 9.71
N CYS A 46 -7.88 -9.47 8.45
CA CYS A 46 -7.79 -10.89 8.11
C CYS A 46 -6.38 -11.44 8.40
N ILE A 47 -5.33 -10.74 7.96
CA ILE A 47 -3.93 -11.12 8.22
C ILE A 47 -3.64 -11.15 9.72
N ARG A 48 -4.11 -10.16 10.47
CA ARG A 48 -3.97 -10.13 11.94
C ARG A 48 -4.63 -11.34 12.62
N LYS A 49 -5.81 -11.76 12.14
CA LYS A 49 -6.54 -12.94 12.64
C LYS A 49 -5.91 -14.26 12.21
N ALA A 50 -5.27 -14.30 11.04
CA ALA A 50 -4.58 -15.49 10.55
C ALA A 50 -3.40 -15.90 11.44
N GLY A 51 -2.77 -14.94 12.13
CA GLY A 51 -1.64 -15.19 13.02
C GLY A 51 -0.49 -15.85 12.26
N THR A 52 -0.03 -17.01 12.71
CA THR A 52 1.06 -17.77 12.07
C THR A 52 0.56 -18.81 11.06
N SER A 53 -0.75 -18.89 10.79
CA SER A 53 -1.31 -19.87 9.86
C SER A 53 -1.09 -19.44 8.42
N MET A 54 -0.14 -20.07 7.74
CA MET A 54 0.14 -19.83 6.32
C MET A 54 -1.11 -20.02 5.45
N TYR A 55 -1.90 -21.07 5.72
CA TYR A 55 -3.15 -21.31 4.99
C TYR A 55 -4.14 -20.15 5.14
N ALA A 56 -4.33 -19.65 6.36
CA ALA A 56 -5.23 -18.53 6.60
C ALA A 56 -4.70 -17.23 5.96
N MET A 57 -3.40 -16.97 6.01
CA MET A 57 -2.78 -15.81 5.35
C MET A 57 -2.99 -15.87 3.82
N VAL A 58 -2.74 -17.02 3.19
CA VAL A 58 -2.99 -17.20 1.74
C VAL A 58 -4.46 -16.98 1.39
N ALA A 59 -5.39 -17.44 2.23
CA ALA A 59 -6.82 -17.19 2.03
C ALA A 59 -7.16 -15.69 2.08
N CYS A 60 -6.58 -14.94 3.03
CA CYS A 60 -6.71 -13.48 3.10
C CYS A 60 -6.15 -12.80 1.85
N THR A 61 -4.94 -13.19 1.42
CA THR A 61 -4.26 -12.66 0.23
C THR A 61 -5.08 -12.89 -1.03
N ASN A 62 -5.63 -14.10 -1.22
CA ASN A 62 -6.45 -14.41 -2.39
C ASN A 62 -7.77 -13.62 -2.40
N ALA A 63 -8.39 -13.42 -1.24
CA ALA A 63 -9.61 -12.63 -1.12
C ALA A 63 -9.37 -11.15 -1.43
N GLU A 64 -8.20 -10.62 -1.06
CA GLU A 64 -7.79 -9.26 -1.40
C GLU A 64 -7.38 -9.14 -2.87
N LEU A 65 -6.64 -10.12 -3.41
CA LEU A 65 -6.27 -10.17 -4.82
C LEU A 65 -7.50 -10.14 -5.70
N ALA A 66 -8.53 -10.94 -5.39
CA ALA A 66 -9.79 -10.93 -6.13
C ALA A 66 -10.50 -9.57 -6.07
N TYR A 67 -10.35 -8.80 -5.00
CA TYR A 67 -10.88 -7.45 -4.91
C TYR A 67 -10.09 -6.46 -5.78
N GLN A 68 -8.76 -6.50 -5.70
CA GLN A 68 -7.88 -5.62 -6.47
C GLN A 68 -7.99 -5.91 -7.97
N ASP A 69 -8.19 -7.17 -8.36
CA ASP A 69 -8.45 -7.56 -9.76
C ASP A 69 -9.77 -6.95 -10.29
N ARG A 70 -10.84 -6.95 -9.48
CA ARG A 70 -12.08 -6.25 -9.84
C ARG A 70 -11.89 -4.74 -9.95
N ARG A 71 -11.08 -4.14 -9.08
CA ARG A 71 -10.74 -2.71 -9.12
C ARG A 71 -9.98 -2.38 -10.41
N LEU A 72 -8.96 -3.16 -10.75
CA LEU A 72 -8.20 -3.05 -12.00
C LEU A 72 -9.13 -3.14 -13.21
N ASN A 73 -9.94 -4.18 -13.31
CA ASN A 73 -10.82 -4.38 -14.46
C ASN A 73 -11.87 -3.26 -14.60
N LYS A 74 -12.35 -2.70 -13.48
CA LYS A 74 -13.25 -1.54 -13.50
C LYS A 74 -12.56 -0.32 -14.13
N ALA A 75 -11.32 -0.04 -13.74
CA ALA A 75 -10.54 1.06 -14.31
C ALA A 75 -10.23 0.83 -15.80
N TYR A 76 -9.80 -0.38 -16.15
CA TYR A 76 -9.55 -0.79 -17.54
C TYR A 76 -10.79 -0.58 -18.44
N VAL A 77 -11.96 -1.06 -18.03
CA VAL A 77 -13.20 -0.89 -18.82
C VAL A 77 -13.56 0.59 -18.98
N ALA A 78 -13.39 1.40 -17.94
CA ALA A 78 -13.64 2.83 -18.00
C ALA A 78 -12.66 3.55 -18.97
N LEU A 79 -11.38 3.15 -18.99
CA LEU A 79 -10.40 3.67 -19.94
C LEU A 79 -10.78 3.31 -21.37
N ILE A 80 -11.10 2.04 -21.63
CA ILE A 80 -11.50 1.57 -22.95
C ILE A 80 -12.70 2.36 -23.48
N ALA A 81 -13.66 2.74 -22.63
CA ALA A 81 -14.82 3.53 -23.03
C ALA A 81 -14.49 4.99 -23.43
N LYS A 82 -13.36 5.54 -22.93
CA LYS A 82 -12.93 6.93 -23.17
C LYS A 82 -11.91 7.06 -24.29
N LEU A 83 -11.14 6.01 -24.57
CA LEU A 83 -10.03 6.06 -25.53
C LEU A 83 -10.50 5.95 -26.99
N SER A 84 -9.71 6.56 -27.89
CA SER A 84 -9.84 6.36 -29.33
C SER A 84 -9.60 4.88 -29.72
N PRO A 85 -10.01 4.42 -30.92
CA PRO A 85 -9.75 3.04 -31.34
C PRO A 85 -8.28 2.62 -31.27
N GLU A 86 -7.36 3.52 -31.61
CA GLU A 86 -5.91 3.30 -31.49
C GLU A 86 -5.48 3.19 -30.02
N GLY A 87 -5.96 4.09 -29.15
CA GLY A 87 -5.68 4.05 -27.71
C GLY A 87 -6.21 2.77 -27.05
N GLN A 88 -7.40 2.31 -27.45
CA GLN A 88 -7.95 1.03 -26.98
C GLN A 88 -7.08 -0.15 -27.40
N ALA A 89 -6.59 -0.18 -28.65
CA ALA A 89 -5.72 -1.24 -29.14
C ALA A 89 -4.39 -1.25 -28.37
N LYS A 90 -3.82 -0.07 -28.09
CA LYS A 90 -2.60 0.05 -27.30
C LYS A 90 -2.79 -0.40 -25.85
N LEU A 91 -3.82 0.08 -25.16
CA LEU A 91 -4.08 -0.33 -23.76
C LEU A 91 -4.32 -1.84 -23.64
N LYS A 92 -5.06 -2.43 -24.58
CA LYS A 92 -5.24 -3.91 -24.64
C LYS A 92 -3.92 -4.64 -24.78
N ALA A 93 -3.01 -4.16 -25.63
CA ALA A 93 -1.71 -4.78 -25.81
C ALA A 93 -0.85 -4.66 -24.53
N ASP A 94 -0.82 -3.47 -23.94
CA ASP A 94 -0.04 -3.17 -22.74
C ASP A 94 -0.52 -4.03 -21.54
N GLU A 95 -1.84 -4.15 -21.31
CA GLU A 95 -2.42 -5.00 -20.24
C GLU A 95 -2.12 -6.51 -20.45
N ASN A 96 -2.18 -6.99 -21.69
CA ASN A 96 -1.83 -8.39 -21.99
C ASN A 96 -0.36 -8.69 -21.69
N ILE A 97 0.54 -7.76 -22.02
CA ILE A 97 1.97 -7.88 -21.70
C ILE A 97 2.17 -7.85 -20.19
N TRP A 98 1.50 -6.93 -19.49
CA TRP A 98 1.58 -6.82 -18.05
C TRP A 98 1.12 -8.11 -17.34
N MET A 99 -0.01 -8.71 -17.74
CA MET A 99 -0.47 -9.97 -17.14
C MET A 99 0.57 -11.09 -17.27
N LYS A 100 1.18 -11.24 -18.46
CA LYS A 100 2.24 -12.22 -18.68
C LYS A 100 3.46 -11.94 -17.81
N TYR A 101 3.86 -10.67 -17.68
CA TYR A 101 4.94 -10.26 -16.81
C TYR A 101 4.63 -10.59 -15.35
N ARG A 102 3.45 -10.21 -14.84
CA ARG A 102 3.01 -10.51 -13.47
C ARG A 102 3.10 -12.00 -13.18
N ASP A 103 2.49 -12.82 -14.03
CA ASP A 103 2.38 -14.25 -13.78
C ASP A 103 3.76 -14.93 -13.79
N THR A 104 4.62 -14.57 -14.76
CA THR A 104 6.00 -15.08 -14.85
C THR A 104 6.86 -14.61 -13.68
N ASN A 105 6.79 -13.32 -13.33
CA ASN A 105 7.60 -12.72 -12.27
C ASN A 105 7.19 -13.27 -10.88
N CYS A 106 5.90 -13.53 -10.68
CA CYS A 106 5.39 -14.03 -9.41
C CYS A 106 5.47 -15.55 -9.28
N SER A 107 5.62 -16.32 -10.36
CA SER A 107 5.95 -17.75 -10.28
C SER A 107 7.44 -18.02 -10.09
N ALA A 108 8.31 -17.13 -10.58
CA ALA A 108 9.76 -17.31 -10.52
C ALA A 108 10.33 -17.15 -9.09
N GLY A 109 11.04 -18.17 -8.65
CA GLY A 109 11.94 -18.19 -7.50
C GLY A 109 13.42 -18.11 -7.91
N PRO A 110 14.35 -18.05 -6.94
CA PRO A 110 15.79 -18.00 -7.20
C PRO A 110 16.27 -19.21 -8.01
N ASP A 111 17.31 -19.01 -8.83
CA ASP A 111 17.98 -20.05 -9.61
C ASP A 111 17.07 -20.91 -10.50
N GLY A 112 15.94 -20.35 -10.94
CA GLY A 112 14.97 -21.02 -11.82
C GLY A 112 14.02 -21.97 -11.09
N LEU A 113 13.99 -21.93 -9.75
CA LEU A 113 13.00 -22.66 -8.95
C LEU A 113 11.64 -21.96 -8.95
N ASP A 114 10.60 -22.68 -8.55
CA ASP A 114 9.29 -22.07 -8.31
C ASP A 114 9.27 -21.29 -6.99
N ARG A 115 8.59 -20.16 -6.99
CA ARG A 115 8.35 -19.35 -5.79
C ARG A 115 7.37 -20.07 -4.84
N PRO A 116 7.60 -20.07 -3.52
CA PRO A 116 6.63 -20.59 -2.55
C PRO A 116 5.25 -19.96 -2.73
N VAL A 117 4.18 -20.75 -2.59
CA VAL A 117 2.80 -20.32 -2.88
C VAL A 117 2.40 -19.03 -2.15
N GLY A 118 2.75 -18.89 -0.87
CA GLY A 118 2.46 -17.66 -0.12
C GLY A 118 3.12 -16.40 -0.69
N ASP A 119 4.37 -16.52 -1.13
CA ASP A 119 5.13 -15.42 -1.71
C ASP A 119 4.68 -15.12 -3.15
N ALA A 120 4.24 -16.15 -3.88
CA ALA A 120 3.67 -16.00 -5.22
C ALA A 120 2.33 -15.25 -5.19
N GLU A 121 1.43 -15.61 -4.28
CA GLU A 121 0.14 -14.93 -4.13
C GLU A 121 0.30 -13.50 -3.60
N SER A 122 1.22 -13.26 -2.66
CA SER A 122 1.53 -11.91 -2.18
C SER A 122 2.11 -11.02 -3.28
N CYS A 123 2.96 -11.58 -4.15
CA CYS A 123 3.46 -10.88 -5.33
C CYS A 123 2.35 -10.49 -6.30
N LYS A 124 1.44 -11.43 -6.63
CA LYS A 124 0.32 -11.17 -7.52
C LYS A 124 -0.60 -10.10 -6.96
N LEU A 125 -0.90 -10.14 -5.66
CA LEU A 125 -1.72 -9.13 -4.97
C LEU A 125 -1.10 -7.73 -5.14
N MET A 126 0.17 -7.58 -4.78
CA MET A 126 0.86 -6.30 -4.86
C MET A 126 0.88 -5.74 -6.28
N LYS A 127 1.28 -6.56 -7.26
CA LYS A 127 1.38 -6.15 -8.66
C LYS A 127 0.02 -5.80 -9.27
N THR A 128 -1.04 -6.51 -8.89
CA THR A 128 -2.41 -6.22 -9.35
C THR A 128 -2.94 -4.93 -8.74
N ALA A 129 -2.64 -4.67 -7.47
CA ALA A 129 -3.05 -3.43 -6.80
C ALA A 129 -2.30 -2.20 -7.33
N GLU A 130 -1.01 -2.34 -7.64
CA GLU A 130 -0.18 -1.32 -8.31
C GLU A 130 -0.77 -0.96 -9.68
N GLN A 131 -1.02 -1.97 -10.53
CA GLN A 131 -1.60 -1.75 -11.85
C GLN A 131 -3.01 -1.12 -11.78
N ALA A 132 -3.83 -1.51 -10.79
CA ALA A 132 -5.13 -0.88 -10.58
C ALA A 132 -4.98 0.63 -10.32
N THR A 133 -4.02 1.03 -9.48
CA THR A 133 -3.70 2.44 -9.20
C THR A 133 -3.22 3.16 -10.46
N ASP A 134 -2.36 2.53 -11.27
CA ASP A 134 -1.85 3.13 -12.50
C ASP A 134 -2.98 3.40 -13.51
N LEU A 135 -3.90 2.44 -13.69
CA LEU A 135 -5.06 2.63 -14.58
C LEU A 135 -6.05 3.67 -14.06
N GLU A 136 -6.25 3.75 -12.74
CA GLU A 136 -7.05 4.82 -12.12
C GLU A 136 -6.39 6.20 -12.33
N ALA A 137 -5.08 6.31 -12.17
CA ALA A 137 -4.35 7.55 -12.42
C ALA A 137 -4.43 7.98 -13.90
N MET A 138 -4.42 7.04 -14.84
CA MET A 138 -4.65 7.34 -16.27
C MET A 138 -6.06 7.90 -16.51
N LEU A 139 -7.08 7.42 -15.79
CA LEU A 139 -8.45 7.94 -15.90
C LEU A 139 -8.56 9.39 -15.44
N ASP A 140 -7.83 9.76 -14.39
CA ASP A 140 -7.87 11.12 -13.84
C ASP A 140 -7.29 12.18 -14.80
N ILE A 141 -6.57 11.74 -15.84
CA ILE A 141 -5.98 12.61 -16.86
C ILE A 141 -6.87 12.73 -18.13
N LEU A 142 -7.91 11.89 -18.27
CA LEU A 142 -8.81 11.83 -19.45
C LEU A 142 -10.18 12.49 -19.23
#